data_AF-A0A940DS80-F1
#
_entry.id   AF-A0A940DS80-F1
#
_cell.length_a   1.000
_cell.length_b   1.000
_cell.length_c   1.000
_cell.angle_alpha   90.00
_cell.angle_beta   90.00
_cell.angle_gamma   90.00
#
_symmetry.space_group_name_H-M   'P 1'
#
loop_
_entity.id
_entity.type
_entity.pdbx_description
1 polymer ?
#
loop_
_entity_poly.entity_id
_entity_poly.type
_entity_poly.pdbx_seq_one_letter_code
_entity_poly.pdbx_strand_id
1 'polypeptide(L)' 'MEKEKYELFAMLLEEEKVYMDPGMSFRKICRWIGADVRQMDSYLESELGYSGNEILESYRRISARRFMDRYGIGL' A
#
# COMPACT_ATOMS: atom_id res chain seq x y z
N MET A 1 4.47 -12.99 -14.26
CA MET A 1 5.43 -11.89 -14.04
C MET A 1 4.82 -10.80 -13.15
N GLU A 2 3.50 -10.59 -13.15
CA GLU A 2 2.84 -9.71 -12.15
C GLU A 2 2.85 -10.28 -10.72
N LYS A 3 2.71 -11.60 -10.54
CA LYS A 3 2.62 -12.23 -9.20
C LYS A 3 3.82 -11.93 -8.29
N GLU A 4 5.05 -12.04 -8.79
CA GLU A 4 6.26 -11.73 -8.01
C GLU A 4 6.29 -10.26 -7.56
N LYS A 5 5.84 -9.34 -8.44
CA LYS A 5 5.77 -7.92 -8.13
C LYS A 5 4.64 -7.62 -7.13
N TYR A 6 3.54 -8.35 -7.21
CA TYR A 6 2.49 -8.32 -6.19
C TYR A 6 2.99 -8.78 -4.82
N GLU A 7 3.73 -9.88 -4.76
CA GLU A 7 4.32 -10.39 -3.51
C GLU A 7 5.30 -9.37 -2.90
N LEU A 8 6.13 -8.73 -3.73
CA LEU A 8 7.00 -7.64 -3.29
C LEU A 8 6.19 -6.42 -2.79
N PHE A 9 5.12 -6.05 -3.48
CA PHE A 9 4.23 -4.98 -3.03
C PHE A 9 3.62 -5.29 -1.65
N ALA A 10 3.10 -6.50 -1.45
CA ALA A 10 2.54 -6.94 -0.17
C ALA A 10 3.60 -6.93 0.95
N MET A 11 4.79 -7.47 0.69
CA MET A 11 5.91 -7.48 1.63
C MET A 11 6.30 -6.06 2.06
N LEU A 12 6.39 -5.10 1.12
CA LEU A 12 6.70 -3.71 1.45
C LEU A 12 5.63 -3.04 2.34
N LEU A 13 4.36 -3.44 2.22
CA LEU A 13 3.30 -2.95 3.09
C LEU A 13 3.37 -3.59 4.48
N GLU A 14 3.52 -4.92 4.55
CA GLU A 14 3.40 -5.65 5.81
C GLU A 14 4.67 -5.56 6.68
N GLU A 15 5.84 -5.74 6.06
CA GLU A 15 7.11 -5.83 6.77
C GLU A 15 7.75 -4.44 6.91
N GLU A 16 7.91 -3.74 5.79
CA GLU A 16 8.63 -2.46 5.73
C GLU A 16 7.74 -1.24 6.04
N LYS A 17 6.41 -1.43 6.05
CA LYS A 17 5.40 -0.38 6.35
C LYS A 17 5.61 0.89 5.53
N VAL A 18 5.97 0.76 4.25
CA VAL A 18 6.28 1.90 3.36
C VAL A 18 5.15 2.91 3.24
N TYR A 19 3.90 2.51 3.53
CA TYR A 19 2.74 3.40 3.60
C TYR A 19 2.87 4.49 4.67
N MET A 20 3.72 4.32 5.69
CA MET A 20 3.96 5.31 6.75
C MET A 20 4.76 6.52 6.28
N ASP A 21 5.54 6.39 5.20
CA ASP A 21 6.21 7.53 4.59
C ASP A 21 5.17 8.36 3.79
N PRO A 22 4.92 9.63 4.17
CA PRO A 22 3.97 10.50 3.46
C PRO A 22 4.43 10.84 2.05
N GLY A 23 5.74 10.75 1.78
CA GLY A 23 6.31 10.90 0.44
C GLY A 23 6.10 9.68 -0.45
N MET A 24 5.71 8.53 0.11
CA MET A 24 5.53 7.31 -0.65
C MET A 24 4.20 7.30 -1.39
N SER A 25 4.20 6.86 -2.63
CA SER A 25 2.98 6.71 -3.44
C SER A 25 3.02 5.37 -4.15
N PHE A 26 1.86 4.87 -4.58
CA PHE A 26 1.77 3.61 -5.32
C PHE A 26 2.70 3.62 -6.54
N ARG A 27 2.70 4.71 -7.31
CA ARG A 27 3.62 4.91 -8.44
C ARG A 27 5.11 4.79 -8.07
N LYS A 28 5.52 5.35 -6.92
CA LYS A 28 6.91 5.25 -6.45
C LYS A 28 7.25 3.81 -6.06
N ILE A 29 6.35 3.12 -5.38
CA ILE A 29 6.52 1.71 -5.01
C ILE A 29 6.63 0.85 -6.28
N CYS A 30 5.74 1.02 -7.25
CA CYS A 30 5.82 0.34 -8.54
C CYS A 30 7.18 0.57 -9.22
N ARG A 31 7.68 1.82 -9.21
CA ARG A 31 9.00 2.14 -9.77
C ARG A 31 10.13 1.42 -9.03
N TRP A 32 10.05 1.28 -7.71
CA TRP A 32 11.07 0.56 -6.91
C TRP A 32 11.12 -0.93 -7.22
N ILE A 33 9.97 -1.57 -7.37
CA ILE A 33 9.87 -3.01 -7.65
C ILE A 33 9.88 -3.33 -9.16
N GLY A 34 10.11 -2.32 -10.01
CA GLY A 34 10.11 -2.48 -11.46
C GLY A 34 8.76 -2.89 -12.05
N ALA A 35 7.64 -2.56 -11.41
CA ALA A 35 6.28 -2.78 -11.91
C ALA A 35 5.81 -1.65 -12.82
N ASP A 36 5.09 -2.02 -13.88
CA ASP A 36 4.28 -1.05 -14.60
C ASP A 36 3.07 -0.69 -13.73
N VAL A 37 2.81 0.61 -13.60
CA VAL A 37 1.79 1.13 -12.68
C VAL A 37 0.40 0.68 -13.12
N ARG A 38 0.09 0.73 -14.43
CA ARG A 38 -1.25 0.41 -14.93
C ARG A 38 -1.53 -1.07 -14.86
N GLN A 39 -0.56 -1.90 -15.25
CA GLN A 39 -0.69 -3.36 -15.16
C GLN A 39 -0.86 -3.80 -13.70
N MET A 40 -0.09 -3.20 -12.78
CA MET A 40 -0.20 -3.51 -11.36
C MET A 40 -1.55 -3.08 -10.78
N ASP A 41 -2.04 -1.88 -11.12
CA ASP A 41 -3.35 -1.40 -10.66
C ASP A 41 -4.48 -2.32 -11.16
N SER A 42 -4.48 -2.65 -12.45
CA SER A 42 -5.48 -3.56 -13.02
C SER A 42 -5.44 -4.95 -12.38
N TYR A 43 -4.24 -5.44 -12.05
CA TYR A 43 -4.08 -6.71 -11.33
C TYR A 43 -4.64 -6.63 -9.90
N LEU A 44 -4.32 -5.57 -9.16
CA LEU A 44 -4.85 -5.35 -7.81
C LEU A 44 -6.38 -5.18 -7.81
N GLU A 45 -6.92 -4.46 -8.79
CA GLU A 45 -8.36 -4.33 -8.97
C GLU A 45 -9.02 -5.68 -9.30
N SER A 46 -8.39 -6.52 -10.14
CA SER A 46 -8.94 -7.84 -10.45
C SER A 46 -8.89 -8.82 -9.29
N GLU A 47 -7.82 -8.79 -8.48
CA GLU A 47 -7.60 -9.75 -7.41
C GLU A 47 -8.26 -9.33 -6.09
N LEU A 48 -8.22 -8.03 -5.77
CA LEU A 48 -8.63 -7.49 -4.47
C LEU A 48 -9.82 -6.53 -4.57
N GLY A 49 -10.15 -6.03 -5.77
CA GLY A 49 -11.20 -5.04 -5.97
C GLY A 49 -10.80 -3.61 -5.61
N TYR A 50 -9.50 -3.34 -5.42
CA TYR A 50 -8.99 -2.02 -5.03
C TYR A 50 -7.75 -1.63 -5.84
N SER A 51 -7.64 -0.35 -6.17
CA SER A 51 -6.41 0.23 -6.71
C SER A 51 -5.30 0.27 -5.65
N GLY A 52 -4.04 0.34 -6.09
CA GLY A 52 -2.90 0.43 -5.20
C GLY A 52 -2.89 1.69 -4.32
N ASN A 53 -3.49 2.80 -4.81
CA ASN A 53 -3.65 4.00 -4.00
C ASN A 53 -4.69 3.81 -2.88
N GLU A 54 -5.83 3.18 -3.17
CA GLU A 54 -6.85 2.89 -2.16
C GLU A 54 -6.32 1.94 -1.08
N ILE A 55 -5.51 0.95 -1.47
CA ILE A 55 -4.81 0.07 -0.54
C ILE A 55 -3.91 0.90 0.39
N LEU A 56 -3.02 1.74 -0.16
CA LEU A 56 -2.12 2.58 0.66
C LEU A 56 -2.86 3.51 1.61
N GLU A 57 -3.91 4.19 1.13
CA GLU A 57 -4.73 5.06 1.97
C GLU A 57 -5.42 4.29 3.10
N SER A 58 -5.90 3.09 2.82
CA SER A 58 -6.55 2.25 3.82
C SER A 58 -5.57 1.84 4.91
N TYR A 59 -4.35 1.43 4.54
CA TYR A 59 -3.28 1.16 5.50
C TYR A 59 -2.93 2.37 6.37
N ARG A 60 -2.82 3.56 5.78
CA ARG A 60 -2.58 4.81 6.52
C ARG A 60 -3.69 5.12 7.51
N ARG A 61 -4.95 5.06 7.06
CA ARG A 61 -6.12 5.30 7.90
C ARG A 61 -6.19 4.33 9.08
N ILE A 62 -6.03 3.03 8.81
CA ILE A 62 -6.04 1.99 9.85
C ILE A 62 -4.90 2.20 10.83
N SER A 63 -3.71 2.53 10.35
CA SER A 63 -2.54 2.73 11.22
C SER A 63 -2.68 3.98 12.09
N ALA A 64 -3.18 5.08 11.52
CA ALA A 64 -3.49 6.30 12.28
C ALA A 64 -4.55 6.02 13.36
N ARG A 65 -5.63 5.29 13.00
CA ARG A 65 -6.67 4.89 13.95
C ARG A 65 -6.10 4.05 15.09
N ARG A 66 -5.34 3.00 14.78
CA ARG A 66 -4.69 2.15 15.78
C ARG A 66 -3.74 2.93 16.70
N PHE A 67 -3.02 3.92 16.15
CA PHE A 67 -2.17 4.79 16.95
C PHE A 67 -3.01 5.64 17.91
N MET A 68 -4.06 6.31 17.41
CA MET A 68 -4.97 7.11 18.24
C MET A 68 -5.61 6.28 19.35
N ASP A 69 -6.15 5.10 19.02
CA ASP A 69 -6.76 4.17 19.98
C ASP A 69 -5.76 3.71 21.05
N ARG A 70 -4.51 3.41 20.67
CA ARG A 70 -3.47 2.95 21.60
C ARG A 70 -3.08 4.02 22.62
N TYR A 71 -3.07 5.29 22.22
CA TYR A 71 -2.60 6.39 23.06
C TYR A 71 -3.74 7.25 23.63
N GLY A 72 -5.00 6.89 23.39
CA GLY A 72 -6.16 7.62 23.89
C GLY A 72 -6.29 9.03 23.30
N ILE A 73 -5.83 9.25 22.08
CA ILE A 73 -5.91 10.55 21.39
C ILE A 73 -7.28 10.63 20.71
N GLY A 74 -8.16 11.51 21.21
CA GLY A 74 -9.44 11.83 20.57
C GLY A 74 -9.31 12.94 19.53
N LEU A 75 -10.17 12.90 18.51
CA LEU A 75 -10.39 14.00 17.56
C LEU A 75 -11.27 15.10 18.17
#